data_AF-A0A916UMQ1-F1
#
_entry.id   AF-A0A916UMQ1-F1
#
_cell.length_a   1.000
_cell.length_b   1.000
_cell.length_c   1.000
_cell.angle_alpha   90.00
_cell.angle_beta   90.00
_cell.angle_gamma   90.00
#
_symmetry.space_group_name_H-M   'P 1'
#
loop_
_entity.id
_entity.type
_entity.pdbx_description
1 polymer ?
#
loop_
_entity_poly.entity_id
_entity_poly.type
_entity_poly.pdbx_seq_one_letter_code
_entity_poly.pdbx_strand_id
1 'polypeptide(L)'
;MSEHYGAIVEKVVRREGHSLTDLAKIVGVNRRSLYNWFLQQRLSTEVILKIGRAIKHDFSAEFPGEFVPADFEIMAKTNLLSGPTSTESINVWKEKYIDLLERYNFLLTANQEAATTRSESSFNVSFVNAKSDEYKIKLNNPPSDLFLEKCKKAGYKIKCVNRGEIVNGQNHTLKSVSGMQPLYEPIQIGSSSRL
;
A
#
# COMPACT_ATOMS: atom_id res chain seq x y z
N MET A 1 -5.98 21.53 43.96
CA MET A 1 -6.16 20.07 44.11
C MET A 1 -6.19 19.49 42.73
N SER A 2 -5.39 18.46 42.45
CA SER A 2 -5.44 17.79 41.16
C SER A 2 -6.62 16.81 41.15
N GLU A 3 -7.63 17.11 40.37
CA GLU A 3 -8.75 16.20 40.16
C GLU A 3 -8.25 14.94 39.45
N HIS A 4 -8.55 13.77 40.01
CA HIS A 4 -8.13 12.49 39.47
C HIS A 4 -9.29 11.86 38.70
N TYR A 5 -9.33 12.10 37.39
CA TYR A 5 -10.50 11.83 36.54
C TYR A 5 -10.89 10.36 36.58
N GLY A 6 -9.91 9.46 36.48
CA GLY A 6 -10.14 8.02 36.56
C GLY A 6 -10.79 7.56 37.87
N ALA A 7 -10.42 8.19 38.99
CA ALA A 7 -10.95 7.82 40.32
C ALA A 7 -12.38 8.34 40.50
N ILE A 8 -12.69 9.51 39.95
CA ILE A 8 -14.05 10.06 39.94
C ILE A 8 -14.97 9.14 39.13
N VAL A 9 -14.57 8.77 37.91
CA VAL A 9 -15.34 7.86 37.05
C VAL A 9 -15.54 6.50 37.73
N GLU A 10 -14.50 5.92 38.33
CA GLU A 10 -14.63 4.65 39.06
C GLU A 10 -15.65 4.72 40.19
N LYS A 11 -15.62 5.82 40.96
CA LYS A 11 -16.54 6.03 42.08
C LYS A 11 -17.99 6.08 41.60
N VAL A 12 -18.25 6.74 40.47
CA VAL A 12 -19.58 6.80 39.86
C VAL A 12 -20.04 5.42 39.38
N VAL A 13 -19.20 4.72 38.61
CA VAL A 13 -19.49 3.37 38.09
C VAL A 13 -19.85 2.40 39.24
N ARG A 14 -19.09 2.45 40.33
CA ARG A 14 -19.35 1.61 41.52
C ARG A 14 -20.61 2.03 42.27
N ARG A 15 -20.90 3.33 42.35
CA ARG A 15 -22.12 3.87 42.99
C ARG A 15 -23.39 3.42 42.28
N GLU A 16 -23.36 3.32 40.97
CA GLU A 16 -24.49 2.86 40.15
C GLU A 16 -24.64 1.34 40.09
N GLY A 17 -23.71 0.59 40.69
CA GLY A 17 -23.79 -0.86 40.79
C GLY A 17 -23.46 -1.59 39.49
N HIS A 18 -22.82 -0.93 38.52
CA HIS A 18 -22.41 -1.58 37.28
C HIS A 18 -21.24 -2.53 37.51
N SER A 19 -21.40 -3.77 37.03
CA SER A 19 -20.31 -4.76 36.99
C SER A 19 -19.21 -4.28 36.04
N LEU A 20 -17.99 -4.16 36.57
CA LEU A 20 -16.79 -3.79 35.82
C LEU A 20 -16.54 -4.72 34.61
N THR A 21 -16.94 -5.98 34.73
CA THR A 21 -16.82 -6.95 33.64
C THR A 21 -17.78 -6.63 32.51
N ASP A 22 -18.98 -6.18 32.83
CA ASP A 22 -20.00 -5.87 31.81
C ASP A 22 -19.76 -4.49 31.22
N LEU A 23 -19.29 -3.52 32.01
CA LEU A 23 -18.83 -2.24 31.50
C LEU A 23 -17.69 -2.42 30.48
N ALA A 24 -16.70 -3.26 30.78
CA ALA A 24 -15.60 -3.56 29.86
C ALA A 24 -16.10 -4.12 28.52
N LYS A 25 -17.10 -5.02 28.55
CA LYS A 25 -17.73 -5.57 27.34
C LYS A 25 -18.48 -4.50 26.54
N ILE A 26 -19.28 -3.66 27.22
CA ILE A 26 -20.08 -2.61 26.57
C ILE A 26 -19.17 -1.56 25.90
N VAL A 27 -18.08 -1.19 26.58
CA VAL A 27 -17.10 -0.21 26.06
C VAL A 27 -16.16 -0.84 25.02
N GLY A 28 -16.09 -2.17 24.93
CA GLY A 28 -15.28 -2.90 23.95
C GLY A 28 -13.79 -2.94 24.30
N VAL A 29 -13.45 -2.96 25.59
CA VAL A 29 -12.05 -3.01 26.08
C VAL A 29 -11.81 -4.15 27.04
N ASN A 30 -10.54 -4.55 27.20
CA ASN A 30 -10.18 -5.54 28.21
C ASN A 30 -10.30 -4.95 29.63
N ARG A 31 -10.66 -5.78 30.61
CA ARG A 31 -10.77 -5.41 32.03
C ARG A 31 -9.50 -4.76 32.58
N ARG A 32 -8.32 -5.25 32.16
CA ARG A 32 -7.04 -4.64 32.55
C ARG A 32 -6.93 -3.18 32.08
N SER A 33 -7.37 -2.89 30.86
CA SER A 33 -7.34 -1.54 30.30
C SER A 33 -8.33 -0.62 31.01
N LEU A 34 -9.51 -1.15 31.36
CA LEU A 34 -10.50 -0.42 32.16
C LEU A 34 -9.93 -0.05 33.54
N TYR A 35 -9.26 -0.98 34.23
CA TYR A 35 -8.59 -0.68 35.50
C TYR A 35 -7.47 0.35 35.35
N ASN A 36 -6.68 0.26 34.27
CA ASN A 36 -5.63 1.24 34.01
C ASN A 36 -6.21 2.65 33.81
N TRP A 37 -7.37 2.79 33.17
CA TRP A 37 -8.05 4.08 33.03
C TRP A 37 -8.46 4.69 34.36
N PHE A 38 -8.89 3.88 35.32
CA PHE A 38 -9.25 4.38 36.65
C PHE A 38 -8.06 4.87 37.47
N LEU A 39 -6.85 4.37 37.18
CA LEU A 39 -5.60 4.82 37.80
C LEU A 39 -5.03 6.09 37.16
N GLN A 40 -5.61 6.59 36.06
CA GLN A 40 -5.13 7.78 35.38
C GLN A 40 -5.71 9.07 35.99
N GLN A 41 -4.81 10.01 36.30
CA GLN A 41 -5.19 11.33 36.83
C GLN A 41 -5.93 12.17 35.78
N ARG A 42 -5.52 12.07 34.52
CA ARG A 42 -6.24 12.62 33.37
C ARG A 42 -6.69 11.48 32.49
N LEU A 43 -7.98 11.46 32.23
CA LEU A 43 -8.62 10.51 31.31
C LEU A 43 -9.14 11.31 30.13
N SER A 44 -9.04 10.76 28.90
CA SER A 44 -9.52 11.48 27.73
C SER A 44 -11.04 11.66 27.78
N THR A 45 -11.49 12.83 27.35
CA THR A 45 -12.90 13.23 27.25
C THR A 45 -13.72 12.18 26.49
N GLU A 46 -13.16 11.60 25.42
CA GLU A 46 -13.78 10.51 24.66
C GLU A 46 -14.06 9.25 25.48
N VAL A 47 -13.14 8.85 26.36
CA VAL A 47 -13.30 7.66 27.18
C VAL A 47 -14.36 7.90 28.25
N ILE A 48 -14.38 9.09 28.86
CA ILE A 48 -15.41 9.47 29.83
C ILE A 48 -16.80 9.48 29.17
N LEU A 49 -16.92 10.01 27.95
CA LEU A 49 -18.18 9.95 27.18
C LEU A 49 -18.61 8.51 26.90
N LYS A 50 -17.68 7.63 26.51
CA LYS A 50 -17.99 6.20 26.28
C LYS A 50 -18.49 5.52 27.54
N ILE A 51 -17.84 5.76 28.67
CA ILE A 51 -18.22 5.17 29.97
C ILE A 51 -19.57 5.74 30.42
N GLY A 52 -19.77 7.06 30.37
CA GLY A 52 -21.02 7.72 30.75
C GLY A 52 -22.20 7.21 29.93
N ARG A 53 -22.01 7.00 28.64
CA ARG A 53 -23.02 6.38 27.76
C ARG A 53 -23.30 4.92 28.11
N ALA A 54 -22.28 4.15 28.47
CA ALA A 54 -22.44 2.75 28.84
C ALA A 54 -23.24 2.56 30.14
N ILE A 55 -23.09 3.48 31.10
CA ILE A 55 -23.79 3.46 32.39
C ILE A 55 -25.03 4.38 32.42
N LYS A 56 -25.27 5.15 31.36
CA LYS A 56 -26.34 6.17 31.25
C LYS A 56 -26.25 7.27 32.33
N HIS A 57 -25.02 7.62 32.71
CA HIS A 57 -24.73 8.72 33.63
C HIS A 57 -24.21 9.94 32.89
N ASP A 58 -24.61 11.12 33.36
CA ASP A 58 -24.10 12.41 32.89
C ASP A 58 -22.96 12.88 33.79
N PHE A 59 -21.75 12.91 33.24
CA PHE A 59 -20.54 13.33 33.95
C PHE A 59 -20.33 14.87 33.98
N SER A 60 -21.25 15.67 33.41
CA SER A 60 -21.16 17.13 33.44
C SER A 60 -21.24 17.70 34.86
N ALA A 61 -21.90 16.99 35.78
CA ALA A 61 -21.98 17.36 37.19
C ALA A 61 -20.64 17.18 37.92
N GLU A 62 -19.89 16.13 37.57
CA GLU A 62 -18.57 15.85 38.16
C GLU A 62 -17.42 16.63 37.52
N PHE A 63 -17.57 17.03 36.26
CA PHE A 63 -16.55 17.79 35.51
C PHE A 63 -17.15 19.05 34.85
N PRO A 64 -17.54 20.05 35.66
CA PRO A 64 -18.11 21.30 35.15
C PRO A 64 -17.05 22.06 34.34
N GLY A 65 -17.26 22.16 33.03
CA GLY A 65 -16.36 22.86 32.09
C GLY A 65 -15.73 21.96 31.02
N GLU A 66 -15.64 20.66 31.24
CA GLU A 66 -15.17 19.69 30.23
C GLU A 66 -16.34 19.05 29.45
N PHE A 67 -17.54 19.04 30.05
CA PHE A 67 -18.74 18.48 29.42
C PHE A 67 -19.97 19.35 29.65
N VAL A 68 -20.93 19.21 28.74
CA VAL A 68 -22.27 19.77 28.82
C VAL A 68 -23.28 18.61 28.85
N PRO A 69 -24.42 18.71 29.56
CA PRO A 69 -25.42 17.63 29.59
C PRO A 69 -25.85 17.12 28.20
N ALA A 70 -25.85 18.00 27.20
CA ALA A 70 -26.15 17.67 25.81
C ALA A 70 -25.21 16.59 25.23
N ASP A 71 -23.95 16.51 25.68
CA ASP A 71 -22.96 15.54 25.19
C ASP A 71 -23.34 14.08 25.49
N PHE A 72 -24.17 13.89 26.52
CA PHE A 72 -24.69 12.60 26.96
C PHE A 72 -26.11 12.32 26.44
N GLU A 73 -26.91 13.33 26.10
CA GLU A 73 -28.26 13.18 25.53
C GLU A 73 -28.27 12.73 24.06
N ILE A 74 -27.33 13.24 23.24
CA ILE A 74 -27.37 13.09 21.77
C ILE A 74 -27.32 11.61 21.31
N MET A 75 -26.78 10.69 22.10
CA MET A 75 -26.64 9.28 21.73
C MET A 75 -27.70 8.31 22.28
N ALA A 76 -28.60 8.77 23.16
CA ALA A 76 -29.75 7.94 23.55
C ALA A 76 -30.67 7.66 22.34
N LYS A 77 -30.73 8.59 21.39
CA LYS A 77 -31.45 8.42 20.10
C LYS A 77 -30.68 7.54 19.11
N THR A 78 -29.36 7.54 19.14
CA THR A 78 -28.55 6.70 18.23
C THR A 78 -28.52 5.23 18.66
N ASN A 79 -28.79 4.92 19.93
CA ASN A 79 -28.86 3.53 20.41
C ASN A 79 -30.12 2.76 19.94
N LEU A 80 -31.19 3.46 19.53
CA LEU A 80 -32.33 2.85 18.82
C LEU A 80 -32.05 2.68 17.31
N LEU A 81 -30.97 3.29 16.81
CA LEU A 81 -30.47 3.22 15.44
C LEU A 81 -29.08 2.55 15.40
N SER A 82 -28.76 1.68 16.36
CA SER A 82 -27.50 0.93 16.40
C SER A 82 -27.44 -0.12 15.30
N GLY A 83 -27.17 0.39 14.11
CA GLY A 83 -26.76 -0.23 12.85
C GLY A 83 -26.87 0.86 11.78
N PRO A 84 -25.87 1.13 10.93
CA PRO A 84 -24.42 0.93 10.99
C PRO A 84 -23.67 2.28 10.93
N THR A 85 -22.85 2.66 11.91
CA THR A 85 -22.04 3.91 11.82
C THR A 85 -20.53 3.71 11.98
N SER A 86 -20.08 2.45 12.11
CA SER A 86 -18.67 2.08 11.89
C SER A 86 -18.47 1.35 10.56
N THR A 87 -19.47 0.62 10.05
CA THR A 87 -19.27 -0.15 8.82
C THR A 87 -19.19 0.74 7.59
N GLU A 88 -19.92 1.85 7.52
CA GLU A 88 -19.89 2.72 6.33
C GLU A 88 -18.50 3.34 6.12
N SER A 89 -17.89 3.86 7.19
CA SER A 89 -16.53 4.38 7.14
C SER A 89 -15.51 3.27 6.88
N ILE A 90 -15.65 2.12 7.54
CA ILE A 90 -14.80 0.94 7.29
C ILE A 90 -14.93 0.45 5.84
N ASN A 91 -16.14 0.47 5.26
CA ASN A 91 -16.42 0.04 3.90
C ASN A 91 -15.76 0.98 2.88
N VAL A 92 -15.86 2.30 3.09
CA VAL A 92 -15.17 3.29 2.25
C VAL A 92 -13.66 3.08 2.24
N TRP A 93 -13.05 2.81 3.40
CA TRP A 93 -11.61 2.53 3.47
C TRP A 93 -11.25 1.16 2.87
N LYS A 94 -12.12 0.16 3.03
CA LYS A 94 -11.96 -1.16 2.43
C LYS A 94 -12.00 -1.08 0.91
N GLU A 95 -12.93 -0.33 0.32
CA GLU A 95 -13.02 -0.10 -1.12
C GLU A 95 -11.77 0.60 -1.66
N LYS A 96 -11.29 1.64 -0.98
CA LYS A 96 -10.03 2.32 -1.35
C LYS A 96 -8.82 1.38 -1.30
N TYR A 97 -8.78 0.48 -0.33
CA TYR A 97 -7.70 -0.50 -0.21
C TYR A 97 -7.78 -1.57 -1.32
N ILE A 98 -8.99 -2.03 -1.65
CA ILE A 98 -9.20 -2.96 -2.76
C ILE A 98 -8.78 -2.33 -4.10
N ASP A 99 -9.22 -1.11 -4.40
CA ASP A 99 -8.85 -0.38 -5.62
C ASP A 99 -7.32 -0.19 -5.73
N LEU A 100 -6.64 0.10 -4.61
CA LEU A 100 -5.18 0.18 -4.58
C LEU A 100 -4.52 -1.16 -4.94
N LEU A 101 -4.98 -2.27 -4.34
CA LEU A 101 -4.44 -3.59 -4.60
C LEU A 101 -4.68 -4.03 -6.05
N GLU A 102 -5.86 -3.74 -6.59
CA GLU A 102 -6.21 -4.04 -7.99
C GLU A 102 -5.31 -3.28 -8.96
N ARG A 103 -5.11 -1.97 -8.74
CA ARG A 103 -4.19 -1.16 -9.56
C ARG A 103 -2.75 -1.65 -9.48
N TYR A 104 -2.30 -2.03 -8.29
CA TYR A 104 -0.94 -2.55 -8.11
C TYR A 104 -0.76 -3.89 -8.84
N ASN A 105 -1.71 -4.82 -8.68
CA ASN A 105 -1.69 -6.09 -9.39
C ASN A 105 -1.75 -5.90 -10.91
N PHE A 106 -2.55 -4.94 -11.39
CA PHE A 106 -2.59 -4.60 -12.81
C PHE A 106 -1.22 -4.16 -13.34
N LEU A 107 -0.51 -3.28 -12.62
CA LEU A 107 0.84 -2.86 -12.99
C LEU A 107 1.86 -4.00 -12.96
N LEU A 108 1.76 -4.91 -11.97
CA LEU A 108 2.62 -6.09 -11.91
C LEU A 108 2.40 -7.00 -13.11
N THR A 109 1.15 -7.29 -13.46
CA THR A 109 0.82 -8.12 -14.62
C THR A 109 1.27 -7.46 -15.91
N ALA A 110 1.01 -6.16 -16.10
CA ALA A 110 1.46 -5.43 -17.29
C ALA A 110 3.00 -5.45 -17.44
N ASN A 111 3.73 -5.32 -16.33
CA ASN A 111 5.19 -5.42 -16.34
C ASN A 111 5.69 -6.84 -16.63
N GLN A 112 4.98 -7.86 -16.14
CA GLN A 112 5.26 -9.25 -16.48
C GLN A 112 5.00 -9.53 -17.96
N GLU A 113 3.88 -9.10 -18.52
CA GLU A 113 3.56 -9.22 -19.95
C GLU A 113 4.56 -8.48 -20.84
N ALA A 114 5.01 -7.29 -20.43
CA ALA A 114 6.10 -6.57 -21.09
C ALA A 114 7.45 -7.32 -21.02
N ALA A 115 7.67 -8.13 -19.98
CA ALA A 115 8.83 -9.01 -19.88
C ALA A 115 8.67 -10.29 -20.73
N THR A 116 7.47 -10.87 -20.79
CA THR A 116 7.19 -12.08 -21.59
C THR A 116 7.23 -11.79 -23.09
N THR A 117 6.76 -10.63 -23.53
CA THR A 117 6.90 -10.15 -24.92
C THR A 117 8.36 -9.87 -25.33
N ARG A 118 9.27 -9.70 -24.37
CA ARG A 118 10.73 -9.73 -24.59
C ARG A 118 11.31 -11.15 -24.55
N SER A 119 10.71 -12.07 -23.80
CA SER A 119 11.15 -13.46 -23.67
C SER A 119 10.76 -14.36 -24.86
N GLU A 120 9.71 -14.02 -25.62
CA GLU A 120 9.32 -14.79 -26.81
C GLU A 120 9.95 -14.29 -28.12
N SER A 121 10.72 -13.20 -28.10
CA SER A 121 11.54 -12.84 -29.26
C SER A 121 12.75 -13.77 -29.39
N SER A 122 12.54 -14.93 -30.02
CA SER A 122 13.65 -15.79 -30.45
C SER A 122 14.42 -15.11 -31.59
N PHE A 123 15.69 -14.81 -31.34
CA PHE A 123 16.61 -14.28 -32.36
C PHE A 123 17.23 -15.45 -33.10
N ASN A 124 16.97 -15.54 -34.40
CA ASN A 124 17.66 -16.49 -35.26
C ASN A 124 18.94 -15.84 -35.79
N VAL A 125 20.09 -16.43 -35.48
CA VAL A 125 21.39 -16.02 -36.01
C VAL A 125 21.91 -17.11 -36.94
N SER A 126 22.23 -16.74 -38.18
CA SER A 126 22.91 -17.64 -39.12
C SER A 126 24.32 -17.16 -39.44
N PHE A 127 25.27 -18.10 -39.45
CA PHE A 127 26.68 -17.83 -39.73
C PHE A 127 27.32 -18.93 -40.56
N VAL A 128 28.34 -18.57 -41.34
CA VAL A 128 29.05 -19.46 -42.26
C VAL A 128 30.53 -19.49 -41.94
N ASN A 129 31.11 -20.68 -41.92
CA ASN A 129 32.55 -20.89 -41.73
C ASN A 129 33.32 -20.74 -43.06
N ALA A 130 34.65 -20.64 -43.02
CA ALA A 130 35.55 -20.62 -44.18
C ALA A 130 35.37 -21.83 -45.12
N LYS A 131 34.86 -22.96 -44.61
CA LYS A 131 34.52 -24.16 -45.40
C LYS A 131 33.14 -24.09 -46.09
N SER A 132 32.45 -22.95 -46.00
CA SER A 132 31.08 -22.73 -46.48
C SER A 132 29.98 -23.52 -45.74
N ASP A 133 30.30 -24.11 -44.59
CA ASP A 133 29.31 -24.75 -43.71
C ASP A 133 28.44 -23.70 -43.01
N GLU A 134 27.12 -23.89 -43.04
CA GLU A 134 26.14 -22.98 -42.43
C GLU A 134 25.62 -23.50 -41.08
N TYR A 135 25.62 -22.61 -40.09
CA TYR A 135 25.16 -22.88 -38.74
C TYR A 135 24.04 -21.91 -38.37
N LYS A 136 23.03 -22.42 -37.66
CA LYS A 136 21.85 -21.66 -37.20
C LYS A 136 21.70 -21.82 -35.70
N ILE A 137 21.64 -20.71 -34.97
CA ILE A 137 21.41 -20.69 -33.53
C ILE A 137 20.16 -19.84 -33.23
N LYS A 138 19.31 -20.36 -32.35
CA LYS A 138 18.20 -19.61 -31.73
C LYS A 138 18.65 -19.07 -30.39
N LEU A 139 18.57 -17.76 -30.21
CA LEU A 139 18.87 -17.09 -28.96
C LEU A 139 17.58 -16.55 -28.35
N ASN A 140 17.46 -16.65 -27.03
CA ASN A 140 16.33 -16.08 -26.28
C ASN A 140 16.50 -14.58 -26.02
N ASN A 141 17.73 -14.07 -26.21
CA ASN A 141 18.11 -12.67 -26.04
C ASN A 141 18.79 -12.16 -27.31
N PRO A 142 18.78 -10.84 -27.58
CA PRO A 142 19.51 -10.28 -28.71
C PRO A 142 21.01 -10.60 -28.60
N PRO A 143 21.68 -10.95 -29.70
CA PRO A 143 23.11 -11.24 -29.66
C PRO A 143 23.88 -9.98 -29.22
N SER A 144 24.72 -10.13 -28.19
CA SER A 144 25.61 -9.06 -27.73
C SER A 144 26.70 -8.76 -28.78
N ASP A 145 27.14 -7.50 -28.87
CA ASP A 145 28.25 -7.09 -29.75
C ASP A 145 29.52 -7.91 -29.50
N LEU A 146 29.80 -8.27 -28.24
CA LEU A 146 30.94 -9.12 -27.87
C LEU A 146 30.83 -10.53 -28.47
N PHE A 147 29.61 -11.07 -28.56
CA PHE A 147 29.36 -12.36 -29.19
C PHE A 147 29.63 -12.28 -30.70
N LEU A 148 29.11 -11.25 -31.37
CA LEU A 148 29.32 -11.02 -32.80
C LEU A 148 30.82 -10.84 -33.13
N GLU A 149 31.56 -10.13 -32.26
CA GLU A 149 33.00 -9.93 -32.43
C GLU A 149 33.80 -11.22 -32.25
N LYS A 150 33.45 -12.05 -31.26
CA LYS A 150 34.08 -13.37 -31.06
C LYS A 150 33.85 -14.29 -32.26
N CYS A 151 32.64 -14.30 -32.82
CA CYS A 151 32.34 -15.07 -34.04
C CYS A 151 33.21 -14.63 -35.22
N LYS A 152 33.37 -13.30 -35.42
CA LYS A 152 34.25 -12.77 -36.47
C LYS A 152 35.71 -13.14 -36.25
N LYS A 153 36.22 -13.04 -35.01
CA LYS A 153 37.59 -13.43 -34.65
C LYS A 153 37.86 -14.92 -34.87
N ALA A 154 36.84 -15.76 -34.67
CA ALA A 154 36.90 -17.19 -34.95
C ALA A 154 36.73 -17.56 -36.43
N GLY A 155 36.60 -16.59 -37.34
CA GLY A 155 36.51 -16.81 -38.78
C GLY A 155 35.10 -17.06 -39.33
N TYR A 156 34.05 -16.79 -38.54
CA TYR A 156 32.67 -16.93 -39.00
C TYR A 156 32.13 -15.64 -39.62
N LYS A 157 31.45 -15.75 -40.77
CA LYS A 157 30.73 -14.65 -41.44
C LYS A 157 29.25 -14.70 -41.07
N ILE A 158 28.72 -13.60 -40.53
CA ILE A 158 27.32 -13.49 -40.08
C ILE A 158 26.42 -13.10 -41.25
N LYS A 159 25.34 -13.87 -41.49
CA LYS A 159 24.41 -13.68 -42.62
C LYS A 159 23.15 -12.90 -42.21
N CYS A 160 22.52 -13.24 -41.08
CA CYS A 160 21.31 -12.55 -40.60
C CYS A 160 21.14 -12.65 -39.08
N VAL A 161 20.45 -11.65 -38.51
CA VAL A 161 19.98 -11.61 -37.12
C VAL A 161 18.55 -11.06 -37.16
N ASN A 162 17.54 -11.91 -37.03
CA ASN A 162 16.14 -11.49 -37.20
C ASN A 162 15.32 -11.69 -35.93
N ARG A 163 14.51 -10.68 -35.60
CA ARG A 163 13.37 -10.76 -34.68
C ARG A 163 12.14 -11.17 -35.51
N GLY A 164 12.03 -12.45 -35.86
CA GLY A 164 10.83 -13.01 -36.49
C GLY A 164 10.52 -12.68 -37.96
N GLU A 165 11.24 -11.78 -38.65
CA GLU A 165 11.01 -11.51 -40.09
C GLU A 165 12.18 -11.96 -40.97
N ILE A 166 11.90 -12.37 -42.22
CA ILE A 166 12.91 -12.86 -43.18
C ILE A 166 13.64 -11.66 -43.82
N VAL A 167 14.81 -11.29 -43.28
CA VAL A 167 15.74 -10.41 -43.99
C VAL A 167 16.53 -11.24 -45.00
N ASN A 168 16.06 -11.28 -46.25
CA ASN A 168 16.81 -11.80 -47.38
C ASN A 168 18.02 -10.89 -47.63
N GLY A 169 19.20 -11.50 -47.60
CA GLY A 169 20.47 -10.79 -47.54
C GLY A 169 20.75 -9.91 -48.75
N GLN A 170 21.28 -8.73 -48.47
CA GLN A 170 22.50 -8.24 -49.11
C GLN A 170 23.33 -7.53 -48.04
N ASN A 171 24.65 -7.69 -48.12
CA ASN A 171 25.62 -7.14 -47.17
C ASN A 171 25.39 -5.63 -47.00
N HIS A 172 24.73 -5.22 -45.93
CA HIS A 172 24.77 -3.85 -45.46
C HIS A 172 25.25 -3.84 -44.02
N THR A 173 26.44 -3.26 -43.86
CA THR A 173 27.00 -2.71 -42.63
C THR A 173 25.88 -2.18 -41.76
N LEU A 174 25.72 -2.75 -40.55
CA LEU A 174 24.86 -2.22 -39.50
C LEU A 174 25.23 -0.75 -39.27
N LYS A 175 24.49 0.17 -39.90
CA LYS A 175 24.56 1.58 -39.52
C LYS A 175 23.91 1.68 -38.15
N SER A 176 24.69 2.20 -37.20
CA SER A 176 24.23 2.66 -35.90
C SER A 176 22.97 3.50 -36.06
N VAL A 177 21.86 3.07 -35.43
CA VAL A 177 20.69 3.92 -35.26
C VAL A 177 21.01 4.88 -34.11
N SER A 178 21.60 6.04 -34.46
CA SER A 178 21.60 7.21 -33.59
C SER A 178 20.22 7.85 -33.67
N GLY A 179 19.54 8.02 -32.54
CA GLY A 179 18.35 8.88 -32.47
C GLY A 179 17.20 8.27 -31.68
N MET A 180 17.32 8.24 -30.35
CA MET A 180 16.19 8.49 -29.47
C MET A 180 16.70 9.20 -28.21
N GLN A 181 16.27 10.43 -28.01
CA GLN A 181 16.49 11.20 -26.79
C GLN A 181 15.71 10.55 -25.63
N PRO A 182 16.27 10.49 -24.41
CA PRO A 182 15.49 10.10 -23.24
C PRO A 182 14.59 11.27 -22.79
N LEU A 183 13.28 11.06 -22.89
CA LEU A 183 12.26 11.85 -22.19
C LEU A 183 12.27 11.46 -20.70
N TYR A 184 13.06 12.17 -19.90
CA TYR A 184 12.85 12.24 -18.45
C TYR A 184 13.22 13.64 -17.96
N GLU A 185 12.22 14.45 -17.62
CA GLU A 185 12.43 15.64 -16.78
C GLU A 185 12.66 15.20 -15.33
N PRO A 186 13.70 15.71 -14.65
CA PRO A 186 13.93 15.40 -13.24
C PRO A 186 12.98 16.21 -12.33
N ILE A 187 12.32 15.50 -11.43
CA ILE A 187 11.47 16.03 -10.36
C ILE A 187 12.34 16.92 -9.44
N GLN A 188 12.00 18.21 -9.37
CA GLN A 188 12.61 19.17 -8.46
C GLN A 188 12.10 18.92 -7.03
N ILE A 189 12.99 18.45 -6.15
CA ILE A 189 12.73 18.41 -4.70
C ILE A 189 13.09 19.79 -4.16
N GLY A 190 12.07 20.60 -3.87
CA GLY A 190 12.22 21.90 -3.25
C GLY A 190 12.75 21.79 -1.82
N SER A 191 13.94 22.32 -1.59
CA SER A 191 14.51 22.65 -0.29
C SER A 191 13.77 23.85 0.31
N SER A 192 13.03 23.64 1.39
CA SER A 192 12.51 24.73 2.22
C SER A 192 13.54 25.08 3.28
N SER A 193 14.21 26.22 3.07
CA SER A 193 15.13 26.84 4.01
C SER A 193 14.35 27.49 5.16
N ARG A 194 14.86 27.25 6.38
CA ARG A 194 14.56 28.02 7.59
C ARG A 194 14.88 29.50 7.36
N LEU A 195 13.95 30.37 7.76
CA LEU A 195 14.18 31.66 8.44
C LEU A 195 13.04 31.87 9.43
#